data_AF-A0A8E0S6U7-F1
#
_entry.id   AF-A0A8E0S6U7-F1
#
_cell.length_a   1.000
_cell.length_b   1.000
_cell.length_c   1.000
_cell.angle_alpha   90.00
_cell.angle_beta   90.00
_cell.angle_gamma   90.00
#
_symmetry.space_group_name_H-M   'P 1'
#
loop_
_entity.id
_entity.type
_entity.pdbx_description
1 polymer ?
#
loop_
_entity_poly.entity_id
_entity_poly.type
_entity_poly.pdbx_seq_one_letter_code
_entity_poly.pdbx_strand_id
1 'polypeptide(L)'
;MSSRPELLKSREYLCDLSLEQKIRKCAPYLKCQEDGCKCPSWKLGDQISSQVLESPCKSCHHVHQCFATDDDCAWLEVAVQMVDDVEHMYVLCASEEDTETKHLYFCIFKRIRKALMNRTKPTFDDPPPFERPSIDTAVRNVVLHYLAHGMKDLDTTLELCRLLLSFVNMWKMGYPSRRSNKHENKTGYRLIYMRWMCHCYAPQFCVTLPHCEATSAFGKNFFLAIVPDLKKQLLEKISQDPTPVELDKKTQLMQPIFRIIGLLEEEAQKPEHRIWDPYFQSFASLLVNPTPDFGDQIGEVVPTTDQDASGGGPLFSDNSHLEVHKVDAACAPCESTPSRKSSDTSQKRRSSE
;
A
#
# COMPACT_ATOMS: atom_id res chain seq x y z
N MET A 1 0.03 11.98 -9.29
CA MET A 1 -1.24 11.50 -8.72
C MET A 1 -1.31 12.03 -7.31
N SER A 2 -2.45 12.57 -6.90
CA SER A 2 -2.67 13.05 -5.54
C SER A 2 -2.47 11.92 -4.52
N SER A 3 -2.01 12.24 -3.32
CA SER A 3 -1.87 11.24 -2.26
C SER A 3 -3.25 10.67 -1.86
N ARG A 4 -3.31 9.45 -1.31
CA ARG A 4 -4.59 8.86 -0.86
C ARG A 4 -5.36 9.79 0.12
N PRO A 5 -4.71 10.46 1.09
CA PRO A 5 -5.38 11.46 1.93
C PRO A 5 -5.94 12.65 1.15
N GLU A 6 -5.20 13.19 0.17
CA GLU A 6 -5.70 14.28 -0.69
C GLU A 6 -6.92 13.85 -1.50
N LEU A 7 -6.93 12.61 -2.02
CA LEU A 7 -8.07 12.10 -2.75
C LEU A 7 -9.29 11.94 -1.85
N LEU A 8 -9.12 11.39 -0.64
CA LEU A 8 -10.20 11.29 0.34
C LEU A 8 -10.80 12.68 0.62
N LYS A 9 -9.95 13.68 0.85
CA LYS A 9 -10.39 15.08 1.04
C LYS A 9 -11.13 15.63 -0.18
N SER A 10 -10.62 15.38 -1.39
CA SER A 10 -11.28 15.83 -2.64
C SER A 10 -12.63 15.16 -2.89
N ARG A 11 -12.95 14.07 -2.17
CA ARG A 11 -14.19 13.29 -2.28
C ARG A 11 -15.15 13.49 -1.12
N GLU A 12 -14.82 14.34 -0.15
CA GLU A 12 -15.70 14.69 0.97
C GLU A 12 -17.05 15.23 0.49
N TYR A 13 -17.07 15.96 -0.63
CA TYR A 13 -18.30 16.48 -1.24
C TYR A 13 -19.34 15.39 -1.57
N LEU A 14 -18.91 14.13 -1.75
CA LEU A 14 -19.81 13.01 -2.01
C LEU A 14 -20.70 12.70 -0.79
N CYS A 15 -20.21 12.97 0.42
CA CYS A 15 -20.97 12.83 1.66
C CYS A 15 -22.11 13.88 1.73
N ASP A 16 -21.85 15.08 1.20
CA ASP A 16 -22.78 16.22 1.22
C ASP A 16 -23.89 16.14 0.15
N LEU A 17 -23.80 15.18 -0.77
CA LEU A 17 -24.84 14.98 -1.78
C LEU A 17 -26.18 14.63 -1.11
N SER A 18 -27.26 15.20 -1.62
CA SER A 18 -28.61 14.79 -1.22
C SER A 18 -28.88 13.34 -1.60
N LEU A 19 -29.82 12.69 -0.92
CA LEU A 19 -30.24 11.32 -1.22
C LEU A 19 -30.56 11.16 -2.72
N GLU A 20 -31.29 12.12 -3.30
CA GLU A 20 -31.64 12.09 -4.71
C GLU A 20 -30.41 12.18 -5.65
N GLN A 21 -29.43 13.02 -5.31
CA GLN A 21 -28.18 13.14 -6.09
C GLN A 21 -27.36 11.85 -6.04
N LYS A 22 -27.25 11.22 -4.86
CA LYS A 22 -26.56 9.94 -4.67
C LYS A 22 -27.21 8.85 -5.54
N ILE A 23 -28.54 8.78 -5.53
CA ILE A 23 -29.30 7.81 -6.32
C ILE A 23 -29.12 8.05 -7.82
N ARG A 24 -29.21 9.29 -8.29
CA ARG A 24 -28.97 9.63 -9.69
C ARG A 24 -27.58 9.21 -10.16
N LYS A 25 -26.54 9.38 -9.32
CA LYS A 25 -25.17 8.94 -9.64
C LYS A 25 -25.05 7.42 -9.68
N CYS A 26 -25.71 6.69 -8.77
CA CYS A 26 -25.60 5.23 -8.68
C CYS A 26 -26.50 4.45 -9.64
N ALA A 27 -27.72 4.91 -9.91
CA ALA A 27 -28.74 4.16 -10.65
C ALA A 27 -28.29 3.59 -12.02
N PRO A 28 -27.46 4.31 -12.84
CA PRO A 28 -26.94 3.77 -14.10
C PRO A 28 -26.02 2.54 -13.95
N TYR A 29 -25.56 2.24 -12.74
CA TYR A 29 -24.65 1.13 -12.45
C TYR A 29 -25.34 -0.04 -11.73
N LEU A 30 -26.62 0.12 -11.36
CA LEU A 30 -27.36 -0.85 -10.56
C LEU A 30 -28.39 -1.62 -11.40
N LYS A 31 -28.30 -2.95 -11.31
CA LYS A 31 -29.31 -3.85 -11.90
C LYS A 31 -30.65 -3.72 -11.19
N CYS A 32 -31.72 -4.04 -11.92
CA CYS A 32 -33.05 -4.17 -11.34
C CYS A 32 -33.06 -5.30 -10.30
N GLN A 33 -33.72 -5.08 -9.16
CA GLN A 33 -33.88 -6.09 -8.11
C GLN A 33 -35.20 -6.87 -8.21
N GLU A 34 -36.09 -6.48 -9.13
CA GLU A 34 -37.36 -7.20 -9.34
C GLU A 34 -37.11 -8.65 -9.78
N ASP A 35 -37.81 -9.59 -9.15
CA ASP A 35 -37.65 -11.01 -9.39
C ASP A 35 -37.89 -11.38 -10.86
N GLY A 36 -36.94 -12.13 -11.44
CA GLY A 36 -36.98 -12.52 -12.85
C GLY A 36 -36.58 -11.43 -13.85
N CYS A 37 -36.35 -10.18 -13.41
CA CYS A 37 -35.91 -9.10 -14.29
C CYS A 37 -34.40 -9.18 -14.60
N LYS A 38 -34.02 -9.02 -15.86
CA LYS A 38 -32.62 -9.02 -16.32
C LYS A 38 -32.10 -7.63 -16.69
N CYS A 39 -32.79 -6.56 -16.27
CA CYS A 39 -32.40 -5.20 -16.62
C CYS A 39 -31.06 -4.83 -15.95
N PRO A 40 -30.01 -4.51 -16.73
CA PRO A 40 -28.65 -4.37 -16.19
C PRO A 40 -28.40 -3.01 -15.54
N SER A 41 -29.18 -1.99 -15.88
CA SER A 41 -29.03 -0.63 -15.38
C SER A 41 -30.32 0.17 -15.52
N TRP A 42 -30.57 1.09 -14.60
CA TRP A 42 -31.71 1.99 -14.67
C TRP A 42 -31.48 3.04 -15.76
N LYS A 43 -32.54 3.38 -16.51
CA LYS A 43 -32.53 4.43 -17.52
C LYS A 43 -33.70 5.37 -17.30
N LEU A 44 -33.41 6.67 -17.25
CA LEU A 44 -34.42 7.71 -17.12
C LEU A 44 -35.35 7.73 -18.35
N GLY A 45 -36.66 7.84 -18.11
CA GLY A 45 -37.68 8.04 -19.15
C GLY A 45 -37.67 9.47 -19.70
N ASP A 46 -38.37 9.70 -20.82
CA ASP A 46 -38.36 11.01 -21.51
C ASP A 46 -39.12 12.12 -20.74
N GLN A 47 -39.87 11.75 -19.69
CA GLN A 47 -40.54 12.68 -18.78
C GLN A 47 -39.59 13.01 -17.62
N ILE A 48 -39.10 14.25 -17.57
CA ILE A 48 -38.32 14.79 -16.44
C ILE A 48 -39.28 14.97 -15.25
N SER A 49 -39.62 13.88 -14.56
CA SER A 49 -40.30 13.97 -13.28
C SER A 49 -39.31 14.45 -12.23
N SER A 50 -39.71 15.42 -11.40
CA SER A 50 -38.92 15.93 -10.28
C SER A 50 -38.66 14.91 -9.17
N GLN A 51 -39.24 13.70 -9.26
CA GLN A 51 -39.07 12.62 -8.30
C GLN A 51 -38.37 11.43 -8.98
N VAL A 52 -37.04 11.47 -9.04
CA VAL A 52 -36.24 10.37 -9.63
C VAL A 52 -36.38 9.07 -8.82
N LEU A 53 -36.62 9.18 -7.51
CA LEU A 53 -36.64 8.08 -6.54
C LEU A 53 -37.66 6.97 -6.87
N GLU A 54 -38.79 7.32 -7.47
CA GLU A 54 -39.90 6.39 -7.74
C GLU A 54 -40.15 6.22 -9.24
N SER A 55 -39.27 6.79 -10.08
CA SER A 55 -39.47 6.77 -11.52
C SER A 55 -39.14 5.39 -12.12
N PRO A 56 -40.09 4.76 -12.84
CA PRO A 56 -39.88 3.46 -13.43
C PRO A 56 -38.81 3.53 -14.53
N CYS A 57 -37.98 2.49 -14.61
CA CYS A 57 -36.95 2.38 -15.63
C CYS A 57 -37.56 2.35 -17.03
N LYS A 58 -37.00 3.13 -17.97
CA LYS A 58 -37.43 3.12 -19.38
C LYS A 58 -37.35 1.74 -20.04
N SER A 59 -36.48 0.85 -19.56
CA SER A 59 -36.21 -0.45 -20.19
C SER A 59 -37.01 -1.62 -19.62
N CYS A 60 -37.29 -1.64 -18.31
CA CYS A 60 -38.06 -2.74 -17.69
C CYS A 60 -39.34 -2.29 -17.00
N HIS A 61 -39.61 -0.99 -16.94
CA HIS A 61 -40.76 -0.39 -16.26
C HIS A 61 -40.85 -0.65 -14.75
N HIS A 62 -39.80 -1.22 -14.15
CA HIS A 62 -39.68 -1.39 -12.71
C HIS A 62 -38.92 -0.22 -12.06
N VAL A 63 -39.18 0.00 -10.78
CA VAL A 63 -38.34 0.84 -9.92
C VAL A 63 -37.15 -0.02 -9.49
N HIS A 64 -35.94 0.34 -9.93
CA HIS A 64 -34.75 -0.50 -9.69
C HIS A 64 -34.38 -0.60 -8.22
N GLN A 65 -34.65 0.45 -7.43
CA GLN A 65 -34.32 0.50 -6.02
C GLN A 65 -35.20 1.50 -5.27
N CYS A 66 -35.72 1.08 -4.12
CA CYS A 66 -36.21 1.99 -3.10
C CYS A 66 -35.14 2.10 -2.01
N PHE A 67 -34.65 3.31 -1.73
CA PHE A 67 -33.68 3.58 -0.67
C PHE A 67 -34.42 4.07 0.58
N ALA A 68 -35.20 3.17 1.18
CA ALA A 68 -36.13 3.51 2.26
C ALA A 68 -35.63 3.07 3.65
N THR A 69 -34.65 2.17 3.71
CA THR A 69 -34.10 1.64 4.97
C THR A 69 -32.77 2.29 5.30
N ASP A 70 -32.42 2.33 6.59
CA ASP A 70 -31.11 2.83 7.04
C ASP A 70 -29.95 2.03 6.42
N ASP A 71 -30.13 0.71 6.23
CA ASP A 71 -29.16 -0.15 5.57
C ASP A 71 -28.98 0.21 4.09
N ASP A 72 -30.05 0.53 3.37
CA ASP A 72 -29.97 1.00 1.98
C ASP A 72 -29.25 2.34 1.88
N CYS A 73 -29.52 3.26 2.81
CA CYS A 73 -28.85 4.55 2.91
C CYS A 73 -27.36 4.39 3.21
N ALA A 74 -26.99 3.56 4.20
CA ALA A 74 -25.60 3.28 4.54
C ALA A 74 -24.85 2.60 3.38
N TRP A 75 -25.50 1.69 2.67
CA TRP A 75 -24.93 1.07 1.47
C TRP A 75 -24.75 2.10 0.34
N LEU A 76 -25.70 3.02 0.16
CA LEU A 76 -25.63 4.06 -0.87
C LEU A 76 -24.42 4.98 -0.67
N GLU A 77 -24.06 5.32 0.57
CA GLU A 77 -22.84 6.07 0.85
C GLU A 77 -21.58 5.38 0.28
N VAL A 78 -21.50 4.06 0.43
CA VAL A 78 -20.41 3.26 -0.14
C VAL A 78 -20.53 3.17 -1.66
N ALA A 79 -21.75 2.96 -2.18
CA ALA A 79 -22.00 2.81 -3.60
C ALA A 79 -21.60 4.05 -4.41
N VAL A 80 -21.81 5.25 -3.89
CA VAL A 80 -21.42 6.51 -4.54
C VAL A 80 -19.90 6.61 -4.70
N GLN A 81 -19.14 6.20 -3.68
CA GLN A 81 -17.68 6.12 -3.74
C GLN A 81 -17.22 5.06 -4.75
N MET A 82 -17.90 3.90 -4.81
CA MET A 82 -17.59 2.85 -5.78
C MET A 82 -17.84 3.30 -7.22
N VAL A 83 -18.89 4.10 -7.46
CA VAL A 83 -19.15 4.70 -8.77
C VAL A 83 -18.02 5.62 -9.17
N ASP A 84 -17.54 6.48 -8.25
CA ASP A 84 -16.43 7.38 -8.52
C ASP A 84 -15.13 6.62 -8.83
N ASP A 85 -14.88 5.51 -8.12
CA ASP A 85 -13.78 4.59 -8.43
C ASP A 85 -13.93 3.94 -9.81
N VAL A 86 -15.13 3.49 -10.17
CA VAL A 86 -15.43 2.89 -11.50
C VAL A 86 -15.20 3.90 -12.62
N GLU A 87 -15.65 5.14 -12.46
CA GLU A 87 -15.47 6.23 -13.41
C GLU A 87 -13.99 6.60 -13.56
N HIS A 88 -13.26 6.72 -12.46
CA HIS A 88 -11.82 6.98 -12.48
C HIS A 88 -11.05 5.84 -13.17
N MET A 89 -11.33 4.59 -12.81
CA MET A 89 -10.69 3.42 -13.43
C MET A 89 -10.95 3.33 -14.93
N TYR A 90 -12.13 3.76 -15.39
CA TYR A 90 -12.45 3.84 -16.81
C TYR A 90 -11.54 4.84 -17.55
N VAL A 91 -11.35 6.03 -16.98
CA VAL A 91 -10.45 7.05 -17.54
C VAL A 91 -9.01 6.54 -17.59
N LEU A 92 -8.51 5.96 -16.48
CA LEU A 92 -7.15 5.39 -16.42
C LEU A 92 -6.94 4.28 -17.46
N CYS A 93 -7.91 3.37 -17.61
CA CYS A 93 -7.86 2.31 -18.61
C CYS A 93 -7.80 2.86 -20.04
N ALA A 94 -8.51 3.96 -20.31
CA ALA A 94 -8.51 4.59 -21.63
C ALA A 94 -7.18 5.27 -21.95
N SER A 95 -6.56 5.93 -20.97
CA SER A 95 -5.29 6.64 -21.14
C SER A 95 -4.02 5.79 -21.01
N GLU A 96 -4.13 4.57 -20.46
CA GLU A 96 -2.96 3.71 -20.25
C GLU A 96 -2.44 3.12 -21.57
N GLU A 97 -1.14 3.30 -21.79
CA GLU A 97 -0.43 2.82 -22.99
C GLU A 97 0.07 1.39 -22.82
N ASP A 98 0.53 1.03 -21.61
CA ASP A 98 1.05 -0.31 -21.34
C ASP A 98 -0.07 -1.35 -21.29
N THR A 99 0.00 -2.36 -22.15
CA THR A 99 -1.09 -3.34 -22.33
C THR A 99 -1.29 -4.22 -21.08
N GLU A 100 -0.22 -4.59 -20.38
CA GLU A 100 -0.32 -5.39 -19.15
C GLU A 100 -1.00 -4.58 -18.03
N THR A 101 -0.58 -3.32 -17.84
CA THR A 101 -1.16 -2.39 -16.86
C THR A 101 -2.62 -2.07 -17.17
N LYS A 102 -2.94 -1.83 -18.45
CA LYS A 102 -4.31 -1.60 -18.92
C LYS A 102 -5.21 -2.81 -18.63
N HIS A 103 -4.70 -4.02 -18.82
CA HIS A 103 -5.45 -5.24 -18.47
C HIS A 103 -5.72 -5.31 -16.96
N LEU A 104 -4.75 -4.96 -16.12
CA LEU A 104 -4.93 -4.90 -14.67
C LEU A 104 -5.98 -3.85 -14.27
N TYR A 105 -5.92 -2.64 -14.82
CA TYR A 105 -6.95 -1.62 -14.61
C TYR A 105 -8.35 -2.11 -15.00
N PHE A 106 -8.48 -2.77 -16.15
CA PHE A 106 -9.75 -3.35 -16.58
C PHE A 106 -10.25 -4.45 -15.63
N CYS A 107 -9.36 -5.27 -15.08
CA CYS A 107 -9.70 -6.29 -14.10
C CYS A 107 -10.16 -5.68 -12.76
N ILE A 108 -9.50 -4.63 -12.29
CA ILE A 108 -9.90 -3.88 -11.09
C ILE A 108 -11.26 -3.20 -11.31
N PHE A 109 -11.44 -2.51 -12.44
CA PHE A 109 -12.72 -1.92 -12.86
C PHE A 109 -13.86 -2.95 -12.80
N LYS A 110 -13.66 -4.13 -13.42
CA LYS A 110 -14.67 -5.20 -13.41
C LYS A 110 -14.97 -5.69 -11.99
N ARG A 111 -13.96 -5.77 -11.11
CA ARG A 111 -14.13 -6.20 -9.72
C ARG A 111 -14.99 -5.21 -8.93
N ILE A 112 -14.71 -3.91 -9.03
CA ILE A 112 -15.50 -2.86 -8.36
C ILE A 112 -16.93 -2.84 -8.90
N ARG A 113 -17.10 -2.90 -10.24
CA ARG A 113 -18.44 -2.96 -10.87
C ARG A 113 -19.24 -4.18 -10.41
N LYS A 114 -18.62 -5.37 -10.36
CA LYS A 114 -19.28 -6.59 -9.86
C LYS A 114 -19.70 -6.43 -8.39
N ALA A 115 -18.84 -5.85 -7.57
CA ALA A 115 -19.11 -5.63 -6.16
C ALA A 115 -20.28 -4.64 -5.95
N LEU A 116 -20.32 -3.57 -6.76
CA LEU A 116 -21.40 -2.59 -6.78
C LEU A 116 -22.75 -3.23 -7.14
N MET A 117 -22.78 -4.06 -8.20
CA MET A 117 -23.99 -4.77 -8.63
C MET A 117 -24.53 -5.78 -7.62
N ASN A 118 -23.66 -6.30 -6.75
CA ASN A 118 -23.99 -7.35 -5.78
C ASN A 118 -24.09 -6.83 -4.34
N ARG A 119 -23.95 -5.51 -4.12
CA ARG A 119 -23.93 -4.88 -2.79
C ARG A 119 -22.88 -5.43 -1.84
N THR A 120 -21.70 -5.69 -2.36
CA THR A 120 -20.57 -6.22 -1.59
C THR A 120 -19.40 -5.24 -1.63
N LYS A 121 -18.50 -5.31 -0.66
CA LYS A 121 -17.22 -4.61 -0.74
C LYS A 121 -16.32 -5.26 -1.79
N PRO A 122 -15.58 -4.49 -2.61
CA PRO A 122 -14.68 -5.07 -3.59
C PRO A 122 -13.45 -5.65 -2.89
N THR A 123 -13.19 -6.93 -3.12
CA THR A 123 -12.02 -7.65 -2.59
C THR A 123 -11.34 -8.46 -3.68
N PHE A 124 -10.06 -8.78 -3.49
CA PHE A 124 -9.30 -9.69 -4.35
C PHE A 124 -9.11 -11.03 -3.63
N ASP A 125 -8.95 -12.11 -4.41
CA ASP A 125 -8.98 -13.48 -3.90
C ASP A 125 -7.66 -13.91 -3.23
N ASP A 126 -6.55 -13.23 -3.54
CA ASP A 126 -5.21 -13.45 -2.98
C ASP A 126 -4.85 -12.29 -2.03
N PRO A 127 -5.20 -12.34 -0.73
CA PRO A 127 -4.94 -11.25 0.20
C PRO A 127 -3.47 -11.26 0.71
N PRO A 128 -2.92 -10.08 1.08
CA PRO A 128 -1.61 -10.00 1.74
C PRO A 128 -1.61 -10.63 3.15
N PRO A 129 -0.44 -11.01 3.71
CA PRO A 129 0.90 -10.82 3.17
C PRO A 129 1.29 -11.88 2.14
N PHE A 130 2.03 -11.47 1.11
CA PHE A 130 2.47 -12.30 -0.01
C PHE A 130 3.81 -13.00 0.24
N GLU A 131 4.62 -12.45 1.14
CA GLU A 131 5.93 -12.97 1.51
C GLU A 131 6.13 -12.82 3.02
N ARG A 132 6.91 -13.73 3.61
CA ARG A 132 7.33 -13.65 5.01
C ARG A 132 8.83 -13.97 5.11
N PRO A 133 9.61 -13.22 5.90
CA PRO A 133 9.22 -12.00 6.61
C PRO A 133 8.90 -10.85 5.65
N SER A 134 8.10 -9.88 6.12
CA SER A 134 7.84 -8.66 5.36
C SER A 134 9.07 -7.75 5.35
N ILE A 135 9.09 -6.74 4.47
CA ILE A 135 10.17 -5.73 4.46
C ILE A 135 10.21 -4.99 5.80
N ASP A 136 9.06 -4.62 6.37
CA ASP A 136 9.00 -4.02 7.72
C ASP A 136 9.66 -4.91 8.77
N THR A 137 9.37 -6.22 8.73
CA THR A 137 9.96 -7.20 9.65
C THR A 137 11.47 -7.32 9.43
N ALA A 138 11.94 -7.38 8.18
CA ALA A 138 13.36 -7.47 7.88
C ALA A 138 14.12 -6.20 8.31
N VAL A 139 13.55 -5.01 8.08
CA VAL A 139 14.12 -3.74 8.56
C VAL A 139 14.18 -3.71 10.10
N ARG A 140 13.15 -4.21 10.78
CA ARG A 140 13.19 -4.39 12.24
C ARG A 140 14.31 -5.34 12.66
N ASN A 141 14.51 -6.43 11.93
CA ASN A 141 15.59 -7.38 12.21
C ASN A 141 16.98 -6.74 12.03
N VAL A 142 17.15 -5.82 11.07
CA VAL A 142 18.37 -4.99 10.93
C VAL A 142 18.61 -4.17 12.19
N VAL A 143 17.59 -3.47 12.68
CA VAL A 143 17.69 -2.66 13.91
C VAL A 143 18.08 -3.54 15.11
N LEU A 144 17.44 -4.70 15.27
CA LEU A 144 17.77 -5.65 16.35
C LEU A 144 19.20 -6.18 16.24
N HIS A 145 19.66 -6.48 15.03
CA HIS A 145 21.03 -6.90 14.77
C HIS A 145 22.02 -5.80 15.17
N TYR A 146 21.78 -4.55 14.77
CA TYR A 146 22.61 -3.42 15.13
C TYR A 146 22.61 -3.10 16.64
N LEU A 147 21.46 -3.24 17.31
CA LEU A 147 21.36 -3.12 18.76
C LEU A 147 22.23 -4.15 19.48
N ALA A 148 22.24 -5.41 18.99
CA ALA A 148 23.03 -6.47 19.60
C ALA A 148 24.54 -6.23 19.50
N HIS A 149 24.99 -5.44 18.51
CA HIS A 149 26.39 -5.15 18.24
C HIS A 149 26.84 -3.76 18.76
N GLY A 150 26.05 -3.11 19.63
CA GLY A 150 26.49 -1.93 20.36
C GLY A 150 26.65 -0.65 19.53
N MET A 151 25.82 -0.46 18.50
CA MET A 151 25.87 0.77 17.69
C MET A 151 25.65 2.04 18.52
N LYS A 152 26.46 3.07 18.25
CA LYS A 152 26.46 4.35 18.97
C LYS A 152 25.38 5.34 18.51
N ASP A 153 24.80 5.15 17.32
CA ASP A 153 23.86 6.10 16.69
C ASP A 153 22.52 5.45 16.33
N LEU A 154 21.82 4.98 17.37
CA LEU A 154 20.56 4.25 17.22
C LEU A 154 19.42 5.13 16.69
N ASP A 155 19.29 6.35 17.20
CA ASP A 155 18.17 7.24 16.84
C ASP A 155 18.20 7.61 15.36
N THR A 156 19.36 8.02 14.85
CA THR A 156 19.56 8.28 13.42
C THR A 156 19.28 7.03 12.59
N THR A 157 19.73 5.86 13.05
CA THR A 157 19.45 4.58 12.37
C THR A 157 17.95 4.30 12.27
N LEU A 158 17.21 4.50 13.37
CA LEU A 158 15.76 4.32 13.39
C LEU A 158 15.05 5.29 12.45
N GLU A 159 15.48 6.55 12.38
CA GLU A 159 14.96 7.53 11.43
C GLU A 159 15.22 7.12 9.98
N LEU A 160 16.43 6.69 9.65
CA LEU A 160 16.79 6.21 8.33
C LEU A 160 15.99 4.96 7.92
N CYS A 161 15.76 4.02 8.85
CA CYS A 161 14.90 2.87 8.63
C CYS A 161 13.45 3.28 8.32
N ARG A 162 12.88 4.22 9.09
CA ARG A 162 11.52 4.75 8.83
C ARG A 162 11.45 5.46 7.48
N LEU A 163 12.47 6.23 7.13
CA LEU A 163 12.58 6.92 5.86
C LEU A 163 12.65 5.91 4.69
N LEU A 164 13.44 4.85 4.82
CA LEU A 164 13.50 3.76 3.84
C LEU A 164 12.14 3.10 3.65
N LEU A 165 11.46 2.72 4.72
CA LEU A 165 10.12 2.11 4.64
C LEU A 165 9.13 3.04 3.93
N SER A 166 9.20 4.34 4.23
CA SER A 166 8.37 5.35 3.57
C SER A 166 8.65 5.44 2.07
N PHE A 167 9.92 5.43 1.65
CA PHE A 167 10.28 5.41 0.23
C PHE A 167 9.78 4.15 -0.49
N VAL A 168 9.88 2.98 0.16
CA VAL A 168 9.39 1.73 -0.39
C VAL A 168 7.87 1.74 -0.54
N ASN A 169 7.13 2.28 0.44
CA ASN A 169 5.67 2.41 0.38
C ASN A 169 5.20 3.39 -0.71
N MET A 170 5.98 4.43 -0.99
CA MET A 170 5.69 5.41 -2.05
C MET A 170 6.22 4.98 -3.43
N TRP A 171 6.94 3.86 -3.50
CA TRP A 171 7.58 3.43 -4.72
C TRP A 171 6.57 3.07 -5.82
N LYS A 172 6.77 3.63 -7.02
CA LYS A 172 6.00 3.27 -8.21
C LYS A 172 6.80 2.28 -9.05
N MET A 173 6.32 1.03 -9.10
CA MET A 173 6.96 0.00 -9.93
C MET A 173 6.91 0.36 -11.42
N GLY A 174 8.00 0.05 -12.13
CA GLY A 174 8.06 0.18 -13.58
C GLY A 174 7.26 -0.92 -14.29
N TYR A 175 6.85 -0.65 -15.53
CA TYR A 175 6.09 -1.63 -16.32
C TYR A 175 6.88 -2.94 -16.53
N PRO A 176 6.24 -4.11 -16.38
CA PRO A 176 6.89 -5.39 -16.67
C PRO A 176 7.46 -5.47 -18.10
N SER A 177 6.78 -4.84 -19.07
CA SER A 177 7.19 -4.76 -20.48
C SER A 177 8.52 -4.03 -20.69
N ARG A 178 8.90 -3.12 -19.78
CA ARG A 178 10.12 -2.31 -19.85
C ARG A 178 11.31 -2.91 -19.09
N ARG A 179 11.14 -4.08 -18.45
CA ARG A 179 12.23 -4.77 -17.75
C ARG A 179 13.19 -5.40 -18.78
N SER A 180 14.42 -4.90 -18.84
CA SER A 180 15.46 -5.35 -19.78
C SER A 180 16.47 -6.33 -19.19
N ASN A 181 16.42 -6.60 -17.87
CA ASN A 181 17.40 -7.47 -17.21
C ASN A 181 17.23 -8.94 -17.67
N LYS A 182 18.27 -9.50 -18.29
CA LYS A 182 18.27 -10.87 -18.83
C LYS A 182 18.19 -11.95 -17.75
N HIS A 183 18.67 -11.67 -16.54
CA HIS A 183 18.73 -12.62 -15.43
C HIS A 183 17.55 -12.50 -14.47
N GLU A 184 16.62 -11.59 -14.73
CA GLU A 184 15.45 -11.42 -13.89
C GLU A 184 14.39 -12.49 -14.14
N ASN A 185 13.78 -12.98 -13.05
CA ASN A 185 12.57 -13.77 -13.12
C ASN A 185 11.37 -12.91 -13.57
N LYS A 186 11.17 -12.80 -14.88
CA LYS A 186 10.08 -12.01 -15.49
C LYS A 186 8.69 -12.42 -14.99
N THR A 187 8.45 -13.71 -14.79
CA THR A 187 7.17 -14.22 -14.27
C THR A 187 6.96 -13.78 -12.82
N GLY A 188 8.02 -13.86 -12.01
CA GLY A 188 8.02 -13.35 -10.63
C GLY A 188 7.73 -11.86 -10.59
N TYR A 189 8.41 -11.05 -11.40
CA TYR A 189 8.17 -9.60 -11.46
C TYR A 189 6.72 -9.27 -11.85
N ARG A 190 6.15 -9.96 -12.84
CA ARG A 190 4.74 -9.77 -13.23
C ARG A 190 3.77 -10.08 -12.09
N LEU A 191 4.00 -11.17 -11.36
CA LEU A 191 3.16 -11.53 -10.21
C LEU A 191 3.26 -10.47 -9.10
N ILE A 192 4.47 -10.02 -8.79
CA ILE A 192 4.72 -8.94 -7.83
C ILE A 192 4.01 -7.66 -8.28
N TYR A 193 4.17 -7.27 -9.54
CA TYR A 193 3.55 -6.08 -10.13
C TYR A 193 2.02 -6.13 -10.04
N MET A 194 1.40 -7.27 -10.38
CA MET A 194 -0.05 -7.47 -10.26
C MET A 194 -0.54 -7.30 -8.82
N ARG A 195 0.12 -7.96 -7.86
CA ARG A 195 -0.24 -7.85 -6.44
C ARG A 195 -0.08 -6.43 -5.92
N TRP A 196 1.01 -5.76 -6.30
CA TRP A 196 1.28 -4.37 -5.93
C TRP A 196 0.22 -3.43 -6.51
N MET A 197 -0.15 -3.61 -7.79
CA MET A 197 -1.22 -2.86 -8.44
C MET A 197 -2.55 -3.01 -7.70
N CYS A 198 -2.95 -4.24 -7.38
CA CYS A 198 -4.26 -4.52 -6.77
C CYS A 198 -4.36 -4.07 -5.31
N HIS A 199 -3.29 -4.20 -4.53
CA HIS A 199 -3.37 -4.05 -3.06
C HIS A 199 -2.65 -2.81 -2.51
N CYS A 200 -1.68 -2.25 -3.25
CA CYS A 200 -0.91 -1.10 -2.80
C CYS A 200 -1.22 0.13 -3.67
N TYR A 201 -1.05 0.04 -4.99
CA TYR A 201 -1.10 1.20 -5.89
C TYR A 201 -2.51 1.66 -6.24
N ALA A 202 -3.34 0.79 -6.85
CA ALA A 202 -4.70 1.18 -7.23
C ALA A 202 -5.55 1.63 -6.04
N PRO A 203 -5.45 1.00 -4.85
CA PRO A 203 -6.13 1.52 -3.68
C PRO A 203 -5.72 2.96 -3.33
N GLN A 204 -4.54 3.47 -3.69
CA GLN A 204 -4.23 4.89 -3.43
C GLN A 204 -5.23 5.85 -4.07
N PHE A 205 -5.84 5.45 -5.20
CA PHE A 205 -6.81 6.26 -5.92
C PHE A 205 -8.19 5.62 -6.14
N CYS A 206 -8.38 4.40 -5.61
CA CYS A 206 -9.67 3.72 -5.51
C CYS A 206 -9.98 3.48 -4.03
N VAL A 207 -10.67 4.42 -3.39
CA VAL A 207 -10.80 4.46 -1.93
C VAL A 207 -11.61 3.28 -1.37
N THR A 208 -12.47 2.68 -2.19
CA THR A 208 -13.31 1.53 -1.81
C THR A 208 -12.56 0.20 -1.82
N LEU A 209 -11.37 0.13 -2.41
CA LEU A 209 -10.50 -1.04 -2.33
C LEU A 209 -9.74 -1.08 -0.99
N PRO A 210 -9.54 -2.28 -0.40
CA PRO A 210 -8.64 -2.46 0.72
C PRO A 210 -7.22 -2.04 0.35
N HIS A 211 -6.62 -1.17 1.16
CA HIS A 211 -5.25 -0.71 0.98
C HIS A 211 -4.33 -1.40 1.98
N CYS A 212 -3.18 -1.89 1.51
CA CYS A 212 -2.08 -2.31 2.35
C CYS A 212 -0.79 -1.60 1.94
N GLU A 213 0.09 -1.36 2.89
CA GLU A 213 1.42 -0.85 2.61
C GLU A 213 2.30 -1.94 1.99
N ALA A 214 3.10 -1.57 0.98
CA ALA A 214 3.98 -2.52 0.28
C ALA A 214 4.97 -3.19 1.24
N THR A 215 5.51 -2.43 2.19
CA THR A 215 6.45 -2.94 3.20
C THR A 215 5.86 -3.96 4.17
N SER A 216 4.54 -3.92 4.37
CA SER A 216 3.79 -4.88 5.20
C SER A 216 3.34 -6.11 4.41
N ALA A 217 3.04 -5.94 3.12
CA ALA A 217 2.48 -6.98 2.27
C ALA A 217 3.53 -7.84 1.57
N PHE A 218 4.70 -7.27 1.26
CA PHE A 218 5.76 -7.92 0.51
C PHE A 218 7.03 -8.10 1.36
N GLY A 219 7.95 -8.89 0.81
CA GLY A 219 9.19 -9.29 1.47
C GLY A 219 10.37 -9.24 0.50
N LYS A 220 11.26 -10.21 0.66
CA LYS A 220 12.56 -10.27 -0.01
C LYS A 220 12.50 -10.07 -1.53
N ASN A 221 11.59 -10.77 -2.22
CA ASN A 221 11.57 -10.74 -3.69
C ASN A 221 11.08 -9.40 -4.25
N PHE A 222 10.07 -8.79 -3.63
CA PHE A 222 9.66 -7.42 -3.97
C PHE A 222 10.81 -6.43 -3.76
N PHE A 223 11.49 -6.50 -2.61
CA PHE A 223 12.61 -5.59 -2.31
C PHE A 223 13.68 -5.68 -3.39
N LEU A 224 14.15 -6.90 -3.71
CA LEU A 224 15.11 -7.13 -4.79
C LEU A 224 14.62 -6.64 -6.16
N ALA A 225 13.32 -6.73 -6.44
CA ALA A 225 12.75 -6.27 -7.70
C ALA A 225 12.86 -4.74 -7.88
N ILE A 226 12.77 -3.98 -6.78
CA ILE A 226 12.73 -2.50 -6.82
C ILE A 226 14.06 -1.82 -6.48
N VAL A 227 14.97 -2.48 -5.75
CA VAL A 227 16.21 -1.88 -5.24
C VAL A 227 17.07 -1.20 -6.31
N PRO A 228 17.32 -1.79 -7.49
CA PRO A 228 18.15 -1.14 -8.51
C PRO A 228 17.59 0.22 -8.94
N ASP A 229 16.28 0.29 -9.17
CA ASP A 229 15.60 1.50 -9.58
C ASP A 229 15.48 2.49 -8.41
N LEU A 230 15.24 1.99 -7.19
CA LEU A 230 15.16 2.78 -5.97
C LEU A 230 16.48 3.51 -5.69
N LYS A 231 17.61 2.79 -5.75
CA LYS A 231 18.94 3.38 -5.55
C LYS A 231 19.22 4.47 -6.58
N LYS A 232 18.92 4.19 -7.86
CA LYS A 232 19.08 5.15 -8.95
C LYS A 232 18.27 6.42 -8.72
N GLN A 233 16.98 6.31 -8.37
CA GLN A 233 16.14 7.49 -8.13
C GLN A 233 16.55 8.28 -6.89
N LEU A 234 17.03 7.62 -5.83
CA LEU A 234 17.57 8.31 -4.66
C LEU A 234 18.81 9.14 -5.05
N LEU A 235 19.73 8.59 -5.84
CA LEU A 235 20.89 9.32 -6.36
C LEU A 235 20.47 10.51 -7.25
N GLU A 236 19.53 10.31 -8.16
CA GLU A 236 19.03 11.38 -9.04
C GLU A 236 18.40 12.53 -8.24
N LYS A 237 17.62 12.23 -7.20
CA LYS A 237 17.03 13.26 -6.33
C LYS A 237 18.10 14.08 -5.59
N ILE A 238 19.17 13.43 -5.14
CA ILE A 238 20.30 14.11 -4.50
C ILE A 238 20.98 15.07 -5.47
N SER A 239 21.21 14.63 -6.71
CA SER A 239 21.84 15.45 -7.73
C SER A 239 20.99 16.66 -8.14
N GLN A 240 19.66 16.56 -8.03
CA GLN A 240 18.70 17.61 -8.40
C GLN A 240 18.33 18.54 -7.24
N ASP A 241 18.77 18.26 -6.01
CA ASP A 241 18.48 19.09 -4.84
C ASP A 241 19.09 20.50 -5.04
N PRO A 242 18.28 21.58 -4.99
CA PRO A 242 18.75 22.95 -5.21
C PRO A 242 19.57 23.51 -4.03
N THR A 243 19.66 22.80 -2.91
CA THR A 243 20.40 23.26 -1.73
C THR A 243 21.85 23.56 -2.11
N PRO A 244 22.43 24.72 -1.72
CA PRO A 244 23.79 25.14 -2.10
C PRO A 244 24.86 24.40 -1.29
N VAL A 245 24.80 23.08 -1.30
CA VAL A 245 25.75 22.16 -0.68
C VAL A 245 26.44 21.38 -1.80
N GLU A 246 27.76 21.23 -1.70
CA GLU A 246 28.56 20.44 -2.66
C GLU A 246 27.99 19.03 -2.81
N LEU A 247 27.99 18.50 -4.04
CA LEU A 247 27.38 17.21 -4.36
C LEU A 247 27.97 16.06 -3.52
N ASP A 248 29.26 16.12 -3.21
CA ASP A 248 29.94 15.14 -2.36
C ASP A 248 29.39 15.15 -0.93
N LYS A 249 29.12 16.32 -0.36
CA LYS A 249 28.52 16.46 0.97
C LYS A 249 27.08 15.96 0.99
N LYS A 250 26.28 16.25 -0.05
CA LYS A 250 24.92 15.69 -0.17
C LYS A 250 24.93 14.17 -0.30
N THR A 251 25.89 13.64 -1.04
CA THR A 251 26.08 12.20 -1.19
C THR A 251 26.46 11.56 0.14
N GLN A 252 27.33 12.19 0.93
CA GLN A 252 27.69 11.74 2.28
C GLN A 252 26.48 11.69 3.23
N LEU A 253 25.54 12.65 3.15
CA LEU A 253 24.31 12.63 3.95
C LEU A 253 23.42 11.41 3.66
N MET A 254 23.51 10.86 2.46
CA MET A 254 22.69 9.73 2.00
C MET A 254 23.41 8.38 2.07
N GLN A 255 24.73 8.37 2.31
CA GLN A 255 25.48 7.13 2.54
C GLN A 255 24.85 6.23 3.61
N PRO A 256 24.37 6.74 4.76
CA PRO A 256 23.74 5.90 5.78
C PRO A 256 22.54 5.09 5.27
N ILE A 257 21.63 5.70 4.50
CA ILE A 257 20.47 4.98 3.96
C ILE A 257 20.89 3.97 2.87
N PHE A 258 21.89 4.32 2.03
CA PHE A 258 22.42 3.37 1.05
C PHE A 258 23.09 2.17 1.70
N ARG A 259 23.75 2.34 2.85
CA ARG A 259 24.29 1.22 3.64
C ARG A 259 23.21 0.28 4.15
N ILE A 260 22.11 0.82 4.69
CA ILE A 260 20.96 0.00 5.13
C ILE A 260 20.35 -0.77 3.94
N ILE A 261 20.17 -0.11 2.80
CA ILE A 261 19.67 -0.77 1.58
C ILE A 261 20.65 -1.87 1.11
N GLY A 262 21.95 -1.59 1.14
CA GLY A 262 23.00 -2.54 0.80
C GLY A 262 22.95 -3.79 1.68
N LEU A 263 22.87 -3.61 3.00
CA LEU A 263 22.78 -4.71 3.95
C LEU A 263 21.53 -5.59 3.70
N LEU A 264 20.37 -4.97 3.47
CA LEU A 264 19.15 -5.71 3.13
C LEU A 264 19.29 -6.51 1.82
N GLU A 265 19.94 -5.94 0.81
CA GLU A 265 20.17 -6.56 -0.49
C GLU A 265 21.19 -7.71 -0.40
N GLU A 266 22.29 -7.50 0.32
CA GLU A 266 23.33 -8.51 0.54
C GLU A 266 22.77 -9.71 1.31
N GLU A 267 22.06 -9.47 2.41
CA GLU A 267 21.40 -10.51 3.20
C GLU A 267 20.32 -11.27 2.41
N ALA A 268 19.70 -10.62 1.42
CA ALA A 268 18.72 -11.28 0.56
C ALA A 268 19.37 -12.29 -0.40
N GLN A 269 20.62 -12.03 -0.81
CA GLN A 269 21.41 -12.88 -1.71
C GLN A 269 22.23 -13.92 -0.94
N LYS A 270 22.79 -13.53 0.20
CA LYS A 270 23.65 -14.32 1.09
C LYS A 270 23.13 -14.17 2.52
N PRO A 271 22.28 -15.09 3.01
CA PRO A 271 21.63 -14.96 4.31
C PRO A 271 22.60 -15.34 5.44
N GLU A 272 23.52 -14.43 5.79
CA GLU A 272 24.51 -14.63 6.85
C GLU A 272 23.88 -14.38 8.23
N HIS A 273 23.20 -13.25 8.37
CA HIS A 273 22.55 -12.83 9.61
C HIS A 273 21.07 -13.22 9.68
N ARG A 274 20.55 -13.81 8.60
CA ARG A 274 19.20 -14.39 8.51
C ARG A 274 18.09 -13.38 8.76
N ILE A 275 18.30 -12.09 8.47
CA ILE A 275 17.26 -11.06 8.69
C ILE A 275 15.98 -11.30 7.87
N TRP A 276 16.11 -12.05 6.77
CA TRP A 276 15.00 -12.52 5.92
C TRP A 276 14.48 -13.92 6.29
N ASP A 277 14.87 -14.49 7.41
CA ASP A 277 14.39 -15.79 7.89
C ASP A 277 13.09 -15.61 8.71
N PRO A 278 11.99 -16.31 8.37
CA PRO A 278 10.76 -16.29 9.16
C PRO A 278 10.97 -16.69 10.64
N TYR A 279 12.03 -17.42 10.95
CA TYR A 279 12.40 -17.87 12.28
C TYR A 279 13.58 -17.08 12.88
N PHE A 280 13.78 -15.82 12.45
CA PHE A 280 14.81 -14.93 12.98
C PHE A 280 14.79 -14.94 14.52
N GLN A 281 15.95 -15.24 15.11
CA GLN A 281 16.05 -15.46 16.55
C GLN A 281 15.84 -14.14 17.31
N SER A 282 15.18 -14.25 18.47
CA SER A 282 14.90 -13.08 19.31
C SER A 282 16.18 -12.38 19.76
N PHE A 283 16.09 -11.09 20.08
CA PHE A 283 17.19 -10.25 20.59
C PHE A 283 18.00 -10.93 21.72
N ALA A 284 17.33 -11.68 22.61
CA ALA A 284 17.99 -12.41 23.70
C ALA A 284 18.94 -13.51 23.20
N SER A 285 18.66 -14.13 22.06
CA SER A 285 19.50 -15.16 21.45
C SER A 285 20.70 -14.56 20.71
N LEU A 286 20.55 -13.35 20.15
CA LEU A 286 21.63 -12.63 19.48
C LEU A 286 22.72 -12.17 20.46
N LEU A 287 22.36 -11.84 21.70
CA LEU A 287 23.33 -11.46 22.74
C LEU A 287 24.17 -12.65 23.26
N VAL A 288 23.74 -13.89 23.04
CA VAL A 288 24.44 -15.10 23.52
C VAL A 288 25.52 -15.56 22.53
N ASN A 289 25.43 -15.17 21.25
CA ASN A 289 26.42 -15.49 20.21
C ASN A 289 26.81 -14.24 19.42
N PRO A 290 27.63 -13.32 19.98
CA PRO A 290 28.22 -12.25 19.21
C PRO A 290 29.24 -12.84 18.24
N THR A 291 28.90 -12.93 16.95
CA THR A 291 29.91 -13.17 15.91
C THR A 291 30.74 -11.89 15.75
N PRO A 292 32.07 -11.95 15.90
CA PRO A 292 32.90 -10.77 15.86
C PRO A 292 33.35 -10.52 14.42
N ASP A 293 32.55 -9.84 13.60
CA ASP A 293 33.08 -9.23 12.38
C ASP A 293 32.09 -8.22 11.78
N PHE A 294 32.18 -6.94 12.17
CA PHE A 294 31.61 -5.82 11.39
C PHE A 294 32.02 -4.43 11.90
N GLY A 295 32.71 -4.36 13.05
CA GLY A 295 33.18 -3.10 13.65
C GLY A 295 34.08 -2.26 12.73
N ASP A 296 34.71 -2.86 11.71
CA ASP A 296 35.69 -2.20 10.84
C ASP A 296 35.12 -1.56 9.56
N GLN A 297 33.80 -1.64 9.31
CA GLN A 297 33.19 -0.96 8.14
C GLN A 297 32.46 0.35 8.48
N ILE A 298 32.46 0.76 9.75
CA ILE A 298 31.99 2.08 10.18
C ILE A 298 33.21 2.92 10.53
N GLY A 299 33.81 3.51 9.49
CA GLY A 299 34.93 4.43 9.63
C GLY A 299 34.63 5.53 10.65
N GLU A 300 35.47 5.56 11.67
CA GLU A 300 35.60 6.62 12.66
C GLU A 300 35.86 7.95 11.93
N VAL A 301 34.89 8.87 11.95
CA VAL A 301 35.18 10.26 11.60
C VAL A 301 35.92 10.86 12.79
N VAL A 302 37.24 10.71 12.80
CA VAL A 302 38.13 11.43 13.69
C VAL A 302 38.14 12.90 13.22
N PRO A 303 37.75 13.88 14.05
CA PRO A 303 38.04 15.27 13.74
C PRO A 303 39.53 15.48 13.98
N THR A 304 40.28 15.71 12.90
CA THR A 304 41.65 16.22 12.99
C THR A 304 41.62 17.58 13.67
N THR A 305 42.09 17.62 14.92
CA THR A 305 42.49 18.84 15.61
C THR A 305 43.73 19.42 14.95
N ASP A 306 43.57 20.53 14.26
CA ASP A 306 44.63 21.53 14.13
C ASP A 306 44.25 22.74 14.98
N GLN A 307 45.03 22.96 16.04
CA GLN A 307 45.11 24.24 16.72
C GLN A 307 45.91 25.19 15.84
N ASP A 308 45.35 26.35 15.48
CA ASP A 308 45.94 27.59 15.97
C ASP A 308 45.04 28.85 15.80
N ALA A 309 45.04 29.59 16.89
CA ALA A 309 44.91 31.05 17.05
C ALA A 309 43.63 31.82 16.65
N SER A 310 43.03 32.35 17.73
CA SER A 310 42.59 33.75 17.94
C SER A 310 41.17 34.21 17.52
N GLY A 311 40.35 34.46 18.55
CA GLY A 311 39.67 35.75 18.70
C GLY A 311 38.13 35.77 18.66
N GLY A 312 37.50 35.85 19.84
CA GLY A 312 36.35 36.73 20.08
C GLY A 312 34.92 36.16 20.02
N GLY A 313 34.35 35.91 21.21
CA GLY A 313 32.98 36.32 21.64
C GLY A 313 31.71 35.76 20.95
N PRO A 314 30.60 35.52 21.70
CA PRO A 314 29.51 34.66 21.25
C PRO A 314 28.30 35.45 20.71
N LEU A 315 27.62 34.90 19.70
CA LEU A 315 26.22 35.23 19.39
C LEU A 315 25.67 34.22 18.36
N PHE A 316 24.74 33.38 18.80
CA PHE A 316 23.38 33.23 18.26
C PHE A 316 22.82 31.87 18.69
N SER A 317 21.98 31.98 19.72
CA SER A 317 20.91 31.03 20.03
C SER A 317 19.89 31.10 18.89
N ASP A 318 19.49 29.96 18.33
CA ASP A 318 18.09 29.79 17.92
C ASP A 318 17.71 28.31 17.80
N ASN A 319 16.72 27.97 18.61
CA ASN A 319 15.98 26.71 18.65
C ASN A 319 15.00 26.71 17.46
N SER A 320 15.10 25.74 16.56
CA SER A 320 13.97 25.38 15.69
C SER A 320 13.49 23.96 16.03
N HIS A 321 12.57 23.94 16.99
CA HIS A 321 11.77 22.79 17.40
C HIS A 321 10.82 22.42 16.23
N LEU A 322 11.06 21.28 15.57
CA LEU A 322 10.07 20.67 14.69
C LEU A 322 9.12 19.82 15.55
N GLU A 323 7.93 20.36 15.85
CA GLU A 323 6.85 19.58 16.47
C GLU A 323 6.29 18.58 15.46
N VAL A 324 6.53 17.29 15.73
CA VAL A 324 5.81 16.19 15.08
C VAL A 324 4.54 15.93 15.88
N HIS A 325 3.40 16.40 15.37
CA HIS A 325 2.11 16.04 15.94
C HIS A 325 1.85 14.54 15.75
N LYS A 326 1.82 13.83 16.87
CA LYS A 326 1.40 12.43 16.99
C LYS A 326 -0.09 12.33 16.67
N VAL A 327 -0.44 11.67 15.58
CA VAL A 327 -1.84 11.25 15.33
C VAL A 327 -2.00 9.88 15.98
N ASP A 328 -2.70 9.84 17.11
CA ASP A 328 -3.06 8.59 17.78
C ASP A 328 -4.08 7.80 16.93
N ALA A 329 -3.58 6.82 16.17
CA ALA A 329 -4.42 5.83 15.53
C ALA A 329 -4.70 4.69 16.52
N ALA A 330 -5.81 4.83 17.26
CA ALA A 330 -6.39 3.71 18.01
C ALA A 330 -6.97 2.69 17.01
N CYS A 331 -6.22 1.63 16.72
CA CYS A 331 -6.78 0.44 16.07
C CYS A 331 -7.68 -0.29 17.07
N ALA A 332 -8.99 -0.29 16.81
CA ALA A 332 -9.92 -1.17 17.50
C ALA A 332 -9.69 -2.65 17.10
N PRO A 333 -9.88 -3.63 18.00
CA PRO A 333 -9.64 -5.04 17.71
C PRO A 333 -10.73 -5.62 16.80
N CYS A 334 -10.33 -6.41 15.81
CA CYS A 334 -11.24 -7.26 15.02
C CYS A 334 -11.95 -8.27 15.93
N GLU A 335 -13.28 -8.19 16.00
CA GLU A 335 -14.12 -9.22 16.61
C GLU A 335 -14.05 -10.53 15.80
N SER A 336 -13.72 -11.60 16.52
CA SER A 336 -13.72 -12.98 16.06
C SER A 336 -15.13 -13.48 15.77
N THR A 337 -15.36 -14.00 14.57
CA THR A 337 -16.56 -14.80 14.25
C THR A 337 -16.40 -16.26 14.71
N PRO A 338 -17.49 -16.96 15.07
CA PRO A 338 -17.42 -18.20 15.85
C PRO A 338 -17.18 -19.45 15.00
N SER A 339 -16.42 -20.38 15.58
CA SER A 339 -16.11 -21.70 15.03
C SER A 339 -17.37 -22.51 14.71
N ARG A 340 -17.46 -22.99 13.45
CA ARG A 340 -18.44 -23.96 12.99
C ARG A 340 -18.09 -25.33 13.59
N LYS A 341 -19.00 -25.88 14.40
CA LYS A 341 -18.91 -27.25 14.93
C LYS A 341 -18.93 -28.26 13.77
N SER A 342 -17.92 -29.13 13.76
CA SER A 342 -17.86 -30.38 13.01
C SER A 342 -18.98 -31.31 13.50
N SER A 343 -19.84 -31.77 12.59
CA SER A 343 -20.81 -32.85 12.85
C SER A 343 -20.22 -34.17 12.38
N ASP A 344 -20.07 -35.11 13.32
CA ASP A 344 -19.58 -36.47 13.11
C ASP A 344 -20.40 -37.26 12.08
N THR A 345 -19.68 -37.81 11.11
CA THR A 345 -20.12 -38.89 10.23
C THR A 345 -20.17 -40.21 10.99
N SER A 346 -21.37 -40.61 11.41
CA SER A 346 -21.61 -41.97 11.90
C SER A 346 -21.85 -42.94 10.74
N GLN A 347 -20.99 -43.96 10.71
CA GLN A 347 -20.98 -45.12 9.84
C GLN A 347 -22.33 -45.86 9.83
N LYS A 348 -22.84 -46.24 8.65
CA LYS A 348 -23.91 -47.24 8.52
C LYS A 348 -23.33 -48.51 7.89
N ARG A 349 -23.16 -49.53 8.75
CA ARG A 349 -22.80 -50.91 8.39
C ARG A 349 -23.95 -51.58 7.61
N ARG A 350 -23.54 -52.45 6.68
CA ARG A 350 -24.33 -53.52 6.04
C ARG A 350 -24.86 -54.52 7.07
N SER A 351 -26.11 -54.95 6.89
CA SER A 351 -26.69 -56.29 7.09
C SER A 351 -28.01 -56.28 6.28
N SER A 352 -28.19 -57.07 5.22
CA SER A 352 -28.60 -58.48 5.21
C SER A 352 -29.98 -58.71 5.84
N GLU A 353 -31.04 -58.58 5.04
CA GLU A 353 -32.05 -59.61 4.70
C GLU A 353 -33.00 -59.08 3.62
#